data_AF-A0A1H8MWF4-F1
#
_entry.id   AF-A0A1H8MWF4-F1
#
_cell.length_a   1.000
_cell.length_b   1.000
_cell.length_c   1.000
_cell.angle_alpha   90.00
_cell.angle_beta   90.00
_cell.angle_gamma   90.00
#
_symmetry.space_group_name_H-M   'P 1'
#
loop_
_entity.id
_entity.type
_entity.pdbx_description
1 polymer ?
#
loop_
_entity_poly.entity_id
_entity_poly.type
_entity_poly.pdbx_seq_one_letter_code
_entity_poly.pdbx_strand_id
1 'polypeptide(L)'
;MVETQWAELGGKELRYLDQTWACTGEVDVQQSGELLAVRAKQTDDVKGRSATLFFAVQNSPDSLNPGALGDHFDRLGQEDGEHYLELRTEGRTYRYGLQRMSYE
;
A
#
# COMPACT_ATOMS: atom_id res chain seq x y z
N MET A 1 0.41 6.33 -14.46
CA MET A 1 -0.38 5.89 -13.29
C MET A 1 -1.12 4.66 -13.73
N VAL A 2 -0.98 3.56 -12.99
CA VAL A 2 -1.69 2.31 -13.27
C VAL A 2 -2.51 1.98 -12.04
N GLU A 3 -3.82 2.02 -12.18
CA GLU A 3 -4.77 1.62 -11.15
C GLU A 3 -4.86 0.10 -11.13
N THR A 4 -4.69 -0.50 -9.96
CA THR A 4 -4.89 -1.93 -9.73
C THR A 4 -5.76 -2.14 -8.49
N GLN A 5 -6.42 -3.29 -8.44
CA GLN A 5 -7.26 -3.66 -7.31
C GLN A 5 -6.74 -4.94 -6.70
N TRP A 6 -6.31 -4.87 -5.44
CA TRP A 6 -5.88 -6.00 -4.64
C TRP A 6 -6.96 -6.36 -3.64
N ALA A 7 -7.85 -7.28 -4.03
CA ALA A 7 -8.96 -7.69 -3.18
C ALA A 7 -8.47 -8.26 -1.82
N GLU A 8 -7.29 -8.87 -1.80
CA GLU A 8 -6.64 -9.42 -0.58
C GLU A 8 -6.13 -8.34 0.38
N LEU A 9 -5.85 -7.14 -0.13
CA LEU A 9 -5.53 -5.97 0.68
C LEU A 9 -6.81 -5.31 1.22
N GLY A 10 -7.93 -5.47 0.50
CA GLY A 10 -9.25 -5.00 0.93
C GLY A 10 -9.64 -5.57 2.31
N GLY A 11 -9.94 -4.69 3.25
CA GLY A 11 -10.29 -5.04 4.62
C GLY A 11 -9.09 -5.28 5.55
N LYS A 12 -7.84 -5.13 5.07
CA LYS A 12 -6.69 -5.08 5.97
C LYS A 12 -6.70 -3.76 6.73
N GLU A 13 -6.63 -3.86 8.04
CA GLU A 13 -6.56 -2.72 8.94
C GLU A 13 -5.12 -2.43 9.34
N LEU A 14 -4.77 -1.15 9.41
CA LEU A 14 -3.50 -0.68 9.94
C LEU A 14 -3.72 0.54 10.83
N ARG A 15 -2.86 0.71 11.82
CA ARG A 15 -2.94 1.84 12.74
C ARG A 15 -1.83 2.84 12.44
N TYR A 16 -2.20 4.01 11.94
CA TYR A 16 -1.27 5.06 11.56
C TYR A 16 -1.75 6.42 12.06
N LEU A 17 -0.83 7.21 12.65
CA LEU A 17 -1.13 8.51 13.26
C LEU A 17 -2.32 8.45 14.25
N ASP A 18 -2.28 7.46 15.16
CA ASP A 18 -3.31 7.17 16.16
C ASP A 18 -4.73 6.89 15.62
N GLN A 19 -4.84 6.62 14.32
CA GLN A 19 -6.11 6.29 13.67
C GLN A 19 -6.02 4.91 13.02
N THR A 20 -7.15 4.20 13.01
CA THR A 20 -7.28 2.90 12.33
C THR A 20 -7.82 3.12 10.92
N TRP A 21 -7.09 2.59 9.94
CA TRP A 21 -7.38 2.70 8.51
C TRP A 21 -7.57 1.31 7.93
N ALA A 22 -8.73 1.05 7.34
CA ALA A 22 -8.97 -0.14 6.53
C ALA A 22 -8.64 0.16 5.07
N CYS A 23 -7.70 -0.57 4.51
CA CYS A 23 -7.42 -0.52 3.07
C CYS A 23 -8.65 -0.97 2.29
N THR A 24 -9.01 -0.23 1.23
CA THR A 24 -10.14 -0.59 0.36
C THR A 24 -9.76 -1.65 -0.67
N GLY A 25 -8.45 -1.82 -0.90
CA GLY A 25 -7.90 -2.68 -1.95
C GLY A 25 -7.61 -1.93 -3.26
N GLU A 26 -8.02 -0.66 -3.38
CA GLU A 26 -7.63 0.19 -4.51
C GLU A 26 -6.18 0.63 -4.33
N VAL A 27 -5.34 0.35 -5.33
CA VAL A 27 -3.92 0.71 -5.33
C VAL A 27 -3.52 1.37 -6.64
N ASP A 28 -2.95 2.56 -6.50
CA ASP A 28 -2.41 3.35 -7.58
C ASP A 28 -0.91 3.20 -7.67
N VAL A 29 -0.45 2.60 -8.77
CA VAL A 29 0.97 2.51 -9.07
C VAL A 29 1.43 3.80 -9.73
N GLN A 30 2.34 4.49 -9.04
CA GLN A 30 2.97 5.72 -9.48
C GLN A 30 4.48 5.51 -9.66
N GLN A 31 5.13 6.48 -10.32
CA GLN A 31 6.59 6.49 -10.53
C GLN A 31 7.12 5.13 -11.02
N SER A 32 6.49 4.56 -12.05
CA SER A 32 6.92 3.26 -12.62
C SER A 32 7.17 2.18 -11.56
N GLY A 33 6.27 2.05 -10.57
CA GLY A 33 6.36 1.00 -9.54
C GLY A 33 7.21 1.35 -8.33
N GLU A 34 7.77 2.56 -8.24
CA GLU A 34 8.52 3.00 -7.05
C GLU A 34 7.61 3.46 -5.91
N LEU A 35 6.38 3.89 -6.23
CA LEU A 35 5.42 4.43 -5.28
C LEU A 35 4.04 3.79 -5.47
N LEU A 36 3.47 3.28 -4.40
CA LEU A 36 2.13 2.70 -4.35
C LEU A 36 1.24 3.60 -3.50
N ALA A 37 0.18 4.12 -4.08
CA ALA A 37 -0.84 4.89 -3.40
C ALA A 37 -2.02 3.97 -3.10
N VAL A 38 -2.09 3.48 -1.87
CA VAL A 38 -3.16 2.60 -1.41
C VAL A 38 -4.28 3.46 -0.83
N ARG A 39 -5.50 3.26 -1.30
CA ARG A 39 -6.66 3.91 -0.71
C ARG A 39 -7.08 3.19 0.57
N ALA A 40 -7.36 3.98 1.60
CA ALA A 40 -7.82 3.48 2.87
C ALA A 40 -8.94 4.37 3.43
N LYS A 41 -9.79 3.76 4.26
CA LYS A 41 -10.88 4.42 4.93
C LYS A 41 -10.73 4.29 6.43
N GLN A 42 -10.90 5.38 7.14
CA GLN A 42 -10.89 5.40 8.59
C GLN A 42 -12.07 4.58 9.12
N THR A 43 -11.80 3.56 9.94
CA THR A 43 -12.84 2.72 10.57
C THR A 43 -13.19 3.19 11.97
N ASP A 44 -12.28 3.90 12.62
CA ASP A 44 -12.44 4.35 14.01
C ASP A 44 -13.38 5.56 14.17
N ASP A 45 -13.56 6.36 13.12
CA ASP A 45 -14.36 7.59 13.17
C ASP A 45 -15.66 7.49 12.36
N VAL A 46 -16.76 7.96 12.94
CA VAL A 46 -18.11 7.90 12.36
C VAL A 46 -18.23 8.75 11.08
N LYS A 47 -17.34 9.74 10.87
CA LYS A 47 -17.30 10.52 9.63
C LYS A 47 -16.70 9.76 8.45
N GLY A 48 -16.04 8.63 8.70
CA GLY A 48 -15.56 7.72 7.65
C GLY A 48 -14.66 8.39 6.62
N ARG A 49 -13.64 9.13 7.09
CA ARG A 49 -12.68 9.83 6.22
C ARG A 49 -11.94 8.84 5.34
N SER A 50 -11.72 9.22 4.09
CA SER A 50 -10.84 8.50 3.18
C SER A 50 -9.47 9.16 3.14
N ALA A 51 -8.44 8.34 3.01
CA ALA A 51 -7.07 8.80 2.85
C ALA A 51 -6.32 7.88 1.89
N THR A 52 -5.29 8.43 1.28
CA THR A 52 -4.34 7.70 0.45
C THR A 52 -3.04 7.52 1.23
N LEU A 53 -2.65 6.27 1.43
CA LEU A 53 -1.41 5.85 2.05
C LEU A 53 -0.37 5.62 0.97
N PHE A 54 0.76 6.31 1.06
CA PHE A 54 1.83 6.24 0.07
C PHE A 54 2.96 5.35 0.57
N PHE A 55 3.14 4.22 -0.09
CA PHE A 55 4.19 3.26 0.19
C PHE A 55 5.28 3.36 -0.87
N ALA A 56 6.52 3.65 -0.48
CA ALA A 56 7.66 3.72 -1.39
C ALA A 56 8.56 2.50 -1.23
N VAL A 57 9.15 2.04 -2.35
CA VAL A 57 10.06 0.89 -2.33
C VAL A 57 11.28 1.19 -1.44
N GLN A 58 11.55 0.34 -0.45
CA GLN A 58 12.67 0.54 0.47
C GLN A 58 13.99 -0.05 -0.06
N ASN A 59 13.91 -1.07 -0.91
CA ASN A 59 15.06 -1.91 -1.24
C ASN A 59 14.96 -2.43 -2.68
N SER A 60 15.19 -1.58 -3.67
CA SER A 60 15.33 -2.06 -5.06
C SER A 60 16.32 -1.23 -5.86
N PRO A 61 17.38 -1.86 -6.41
CA PRO A 61 18.17 -1.28 -7.49
C PRO A 61 17.48 -1.35 -8.86
N ASP A 62 16.33 -2.04 -8.94
CA ASP A 62 15.58 -2.36 -10.16
C ASP A 62 14.16 -1.78 -10.03
N SER A 63 13.82 -0.72 -10.76
CA SER A 63 12.47 -0.17 -10.79
C SER A 63 11.48 -1.25 -11.23
N LEU A 64 10.44 -1.49 -10.41
CA LEU A 64 9.45 -2.52 -10.67
C LEU A 64 8.65 -2.18 -11.92
N ASN A 65 8.66 -3.03 -12.94
CA ASN A 65 7.89 -2.78 -14.15
C ASN A 65 6.38 -2.73 -13.80
N PRO A 66 5.67 -1.59 -14.01
CA PRO A 66 4.30 -1.42 -13.53
C PRO A 66 3.30 -2.42 -14.11
N GLY A 67 3.60 -3.01 -15.28
CA GLY A 67 2.78 -4.09 -15.87
C GLY A 67 2.88 -5.44 -15.13
N ALA A 68 3.88 -5.62 -14.28
CA ALA A 68 4.09 -6.84 -13.49
C ALA A 68 3.56 -6.72 -12.04
N LEU A 69 2.86 -5.63 -11.72
CA LEU A 69 2.30 -5.41 -10.37
C LEU A 69 1.00 -6.14 -10.10
N GLY A 70 0.25 -6.49 -11.16
CA GLY A 70 -0.87 -7.46 -11.15
C GLY A 70 -1.66 -7.56 -9.84
N ASP A 71 -1.97 -8.80 -9.44
CA ASP A 71 -2.56 -9.17 -8.15
C ASP A 71 -1.46 -9.85 -7.29
N HIS A 72 -0.33 -9.15 -7.10
CA HIS A 72 0.87 -9.70 -6.45
C HIS A 72 1.01 -9.29 -4.97
N PHE A 73 -0.08 -8.82 -4.37
CA PHE A 73 -0.10 -8.53 -2.94
C PHE A 73 0.20 -9.81 -2.15
N ASP A 74 1.23 -9.79 -1.32
CA ASP A 74 1.53 -10.89 -0.42
C ASP A 74 1.02 -10.57 0.98
N ARG A 75 1.46 -9.43 1.53
CA ARG A 75 1.18 -9.09 2.92
C ARG A 75 1.31 -7.60 3.23
N LEU A 76 0.45 -7.14 4.14
CA LEU A 76 0.62 -5.90 4.88
C LEU A 76 1.15 -6.25 6.28
N GLY A 77 2.25 -5.62 6.70
CA GLY A 77 2.89 -5.86 7.98
C GLY A 77 3.34 -4.58 8.67
N GLN A 78 3.78 -4.72 9.92
CA GLN A 78 4.41 -3.67 10.70
C GLN A 78 5.71 -4.22 11.30
N GLU A 79 6.81 -3.52 11.13
CA GLU A 79 8.12 -3.86 11.68
C GLU A 79 8.80 -2.58 12.16
N ASP A 80 9.41 -2.62 13.35
CA ASP A 80 10.06 -1.45 13.97
C ASP A 80 9.17 -0.20 14.11
N GLY A 81 7.85 -0.41 14.18
CA GLY A 81 6.85 0.68 14.24
C GLY A 81 6.45 1.23 12.87
N GLU A 82 7.16 0.87 11.80
CA GLU A 82 6.85 1.27 10.42
C GLU A 82 5.96 0.25 9.74
N HIS A 83 5.01 0.73 8.94
CA HIS A 83 4.14 -0.13 8.15
C HIS A 83 4.79 -0.43 6.81
N TYR A 84 4.68 -1.67 6.37
CA TYR A 84 5.21 -2.09 5.08
C TYR A 84 4.24 -2.99 4.33
N LEU A 85 4.30 -2.87 3.02
CA LEU A 85 3.56 -3.68 2.08
C LEU A 85 4.56 -4.54 1.30
N GLU A 86 4.36 -5.84 1.35
CA GLU A 86 5.18 -6.83 0.66
C GLU A 86 4.43 -7.35 -0.57
N LEU A 87 5.11 -7.31 -1.72
CA LEU A 87 4.63 -7.87 -2.97
C LEU A 87 5.52 -9.04 -3.36
N ARG A 88 4.92 -10.16 -3.72
CA ARG A 88 5.64 -11.35 -4.21
C ARG A 88 5.28 -11.61 -5.67
N THR A 89 6.28 -11.48 -6.54
CA THR A 89 6.18 -11.82 -7.96
C THR A 89 6.95 -13.12 -8.23
N GLU A 90 6.90 -13.63 -9.46
CA GLU A 90 7.65 -14.84 -9.87
C GLU A 90 9.17 -14.62 -9.74
N GLY A 91 9.70 -14.97 -8.56
CA GLY A 91 11.14 -14.96 -8.25
C GLY A 91 11.66 -13.71 -7.53
N ARG A 92 10.82 -12.72 -7.19
CA ARG A 92 11.24 -11.52 -6.46
C ARG A 92 10.23 -11.10 -5.40
N THR A 93 10.73 -10.53 -4.31
CA THR A 93 9.93 -9.96 -3.22
C THR A 93 10.29 -8.48 -3.08
N TYR A 94 9.28 -7.63 -3.11
CA TYR A 94 9.43 -6.18 -3.04
C TYR A 94 8.80 -5.68 -1.75
N ARG A 95 9.53 -4.83 -1.03
CA ARG A 95 9.07 -4.25 0.22
C ARG A 95 8.89 -2.75 0.07
N TYR A 96 7.68 -2.29 0.31
CA TYR A 96 7.30 -0.89 0.27
C TYR A 96 7.02 -0.39 1.67
N GLY A 97 7.73 0.64 2.12
CA GLY A 97 7.52 1.28 3.41
C GLY A 97 6.52 2.41 3.31
N LEU A 98 5.62 2.53 4.28
CA LEU A 98 4.71 3.65 4.41
C LEU A 98 5.51 4.93 4.67
N GLN A 99 5.56 5.82 3.68
CA GLN A 99 6.31 7.08 3.78
C GLN A 99 5.44 8.22 4.27
N ARG A 100 4.19 8.29 3.79
CA ARG A 100 3.27 9.38 4.11
C ARG A 100 1.82 8.98 3.88
N MET A 101 0.93 9.79 4.44
CA MET A 101 -0.51 9.72 4.21
C MET A 101 -1.01 11.08 3.72
N SER A 102 -1.95 11.08 2.79
CA SER A 102 -2.71 12.28 2.41
C SER A 102 -4.19 12.03 2.61
N TYR A 103 -4.90 13.00 3.18
CA TYR A 103 -6.35 12.97 3.18
C TYR A 103 -6.88 13.29 1.78
N GLU A 104 -8.05 12.72 1.45
CA GLU A 104 -8.84 13.10 0.27
C GLU A 104 -9.70 14.35 0.53
#